data_AF-A0A956BUR6-F1
#
_entry.id   AF-A0A956BUR6-F1
#
_cell.length_a   1.000
_cell.length_b   1.000
_cell.length_c   1.000
_cell.angle_alpha   90.00
_cell.angle_beta   90.00
_cell.angle_gamma   90.00
#
_symmetry.space_group_name_H-M   'P 1'
#
loop_
_entity.id
_entity.type
_entity.pdbx_description
1 polymer ?
#
loop_
_entity_poly.entity_id
_entity_poly.type
_entity_poly.pdbx_seq_one_letter_code
_entity_poly.pdbx_strand_id
1 'polypeptide(L)'
;MWDEVLEYRVWCSPHRGAPDEADGNDYYFVFETYDAALTYARQAVGAEEPLALVLQREYIDEPEPGQFLHVRDERITEWPVEFLARPRRTDRTIPDFLAPDAPANRLDILRGVAR
;
A
#
# COMPACT_ATOMS: atom_id res chain seq x y z
N MET A 1 -0.11 0.81 8.28
CA MET A 1 -1.47 1.29 8.52
C MET A 1 -2.04 1.98 7.31
N TRP A 2 -3.33 1.80 7.05
CA TRP A 2 -4.07 2.40 5.94
C TRP A 2 -5.45 2.82 6.46
N ASP A 3 -6.08 3.83 5.84
CA ASP A 3 -7.42 4.27 6.22
C ASP A 3 -8.48 3.69 5.29
N GLU A 4 -8.24 3.70 3.97
CA GLU A 4 -9.19 3.24 2.97
C GLU A 4 -8.47 2.69 1.74
N VAL A 5 -9.02 1.65 1.12
CA VAL A 5 -8.58 1.18 -0.21
C VAL A 5 -9.48 1.86 -1.23
N LEU A 6 -8.89 2.66 -2.11
CA LEU A 6 -9.61 3.44 -3.11
C LEU A 6 -9.87 2.62 -4.38
N GLU A 7 -8.84 1.90 -4.85
CA GLU A 7 -8.87 1.09 -6.07
C GLU A 7 -7.70 0.10 -6.10
N TYR A 8 -7.76 -0.86 -7.01
CA TYR A 8 -6.66 -1.76 -7.33
C TYR A 8 -6.11 -1.45 -8.73
N ARG A 9 -4.79 -1.43 -8.87
CA ARG A 9 -4.11 -1.12 -10.11
C ARG A 9 -3.26 -2.29 -10.56
N VAL A 10 -3.33 -2.60 -11.85
CA VAL A 10 -2.41 -3.54 -12.50
C VAL A 10 -1.56 -2.76 -13.47
N TRP A 11 -0.27 -2.70 -13.21
CA TRP A 11 0.71 -2.07 -14.08
C TRP A 11 1.11 -3.01 -15.22
N CYS A 12 1.26 -2.46 -16.41
CA CYS A 12 1.64 -3.16 -17.64
C CYS A 12 2.85 -2.46 -18.26
N SER A 13 3.83 -3.26 -18.70
CA SER A 13 5.06 -2.73 -19.31
C SER A 13 5.27 -3.31 -20.72
N PRO A 14 5.34 -2.47 -21.77
CA PRO A 14 5.70 -2.92 -23.11
C PRO A 14 7.07 -3.60 -23.15
N HIS A 15 8.00 -3.20 -22.29
CA HIS A 15 9.32 -3.83 -22.14
C HIS A 15 9.25 -5.28 -21.62
N ARG A 16 8.12 -5.67 -21.02
CA ARG A 16 7.81 -7.05 -20.60
C ARG A 16 6.80 -7.74 -21.52
N GLY A 17 6.52 -7.17 -22.69
CA GLY A 17 5.66 -7.76 -23.72
C GLY A 17 4.17 -7.39 -23.63
N ALA A 18 3.81 -6.41 -22.80
CA ALA A 18 2.47 -5.82 -22.88
C ALA A 18 2.30 -5.06 -24.23
N PRO A 19 1.06 -4.87 -24.71
CA PRO A 19 0.79 -3.97 -25.82
C PRO A 19 1.36 -2.57 -25.59
N ASP A 20 1.86 -1.94 -26.65
CA ASP A 20 2.36 -0.57 -26.57
C ASP A 20 1.23 0.44 -26.67
N GLU A 21 0.51 0.63 -25.57
CA GLU A 21 -0.62 1.57 -25.47
C GLU A 21 -0.20 2.98 -25.03
N ALA A 22 1.06 3.18 -24.63
CA ALA A 22 1.56 4.40 -24.02
C ALA A 22 2.95 4.84 -24.55
N ASP A 23 3.20 4.64 -25.84
CA ASP A 23 4.41 5.07 -26.56
C ASP A 23 5.72 4.64 -25.86
N GLY A 24 5.78 3.36 -25.50
CA GLY A 24 6.89 2.71 -24.82
C GLY A 24 6.91 2.89 -23.30
N ASN A 25 5.96 3.62 -22.71
CA ASN A 25 5.89 3.80 -21.26
C ASN A 25 5.02 2.73 -20.59
N ASP A 26 5.26 2.54 -19.29
CA ASP A 26 4.39 1.73 -18.46
C ASP A 26 3.05 2.43 -18.24
N TYR A 27 1.97 1.64 -18.17
CA TYR A 27 0.60 2.10 -17.98
C TYR A 27 -0.12 1.18 -17.01
N TYR A 28 -1.32 1.56 -16.55
CA TYR A 28 -2.07 0.73 -15.61
C TYR A 28 -3.56 0.69 -15.91
N PHE A 29 -4.18 -0.41 -15.52
CA PHE A 29 -5.63 -0.57 -15.48
C PHE A 29 -6.13 -0.47 -14.04
N VAL A 30 -7.29 0.16 -13.87
CA VAL A 30 -7.94 0.37 -12.57
C VAL A 30 -9.09 -0.61 -12.40
N PHE A 31 -9.19 -1.19 -11.21
CA PHE A 31 -10.22 -2.16 -10.83
C PHE A 31 -10.80 -1.81 -9.45
N GLU A 32 -12.11 -2.01 -9.30
CA GLU A 32 -12.79 -1.82 -8.01
C GLU A 32 -12.47 -2.94 -7.01
N THR A 33 -12.24 -4.16 -7.50
CA THR A 33 -12.01 -5.35 -6.66
C THR A 33 -10.66 -6.00 -6.95
N TYR A 34 -10.06 -6.53 -5.89
CA TYR A 34 -8.81 -7.28 -5.99
C TYR A 34 -8.93 -8.50 -6.92
N ASP A 35 -10.05 -9.23 -6.83
CA ASP A 35 -10.27 -10.43 -7.65
C ASP A 35 -10.30 -10.11 -9.15
N ALA A 36 -10.89 -8.98 -9.54
CA ALA A 36 -10.90 -8.52 -10.93
C ALA A 36 -9.48 -8.14 -11.40
N ALA A 37 -8.74 -7.37 -10.59
CA ALA A 37 -7.36 -7.00 -10.87
C ALA A 37 -6.46 -8.24 -11.03
N LEU A 38 -6.55 -9.18 -10.10
CA LEU A 38 -5.76 -10.42 -10.11
C LEU A 38 -6.11 -11.31 -11.30
N THR A 39 -7.39 -11.40 -11.66
CA THR A 39 -7.82 -12.15 -12.85
C THR A 39 -7.20 -11.57 -14.11
N TYR A 40 -7.19 -10.25 -14.26
CA TYR A 40 -6.55 -9.57 -15.37
C TYR A 40 -5.03 -9.79 -15.40
N ALA A 41 -4.35 -9.56 -14.27
CA ALA A 41 -2.90 -9.69 -14.16
C ALA A 41 -2.39 -11.08 -14.56
N ARG A 42 -3.14 -12.15 -14.25
CA ARG A 42 -2.78 -13.54 -14.61
C ARG A 42 -2.91 -13.85 -16.10
N GLN A 43 -3.65 -13.03 -16.85
CA GLN A 43 -3.95 -13.27 -18.27
C GLN A 43 -3.18 -12.31 -19.18
N ALA A 44 -2.88 -11.11 -18.71
CA ALA A 44 -2.21 -10.08 -19.49
C ALA A 44 -0.69 -10.31 -19.52
N VAL A 45 -0.13 -10.40 -20.73
CA VAL A 45 1.33 -10.47 -20.93
C VAL A 45 1.94 -9.13 -20.50
N GLY A 46 3.04 -9.19 -19.76
CA GLY A 46 3.76 -7.99 -19.30
C GLY A 46 3.09 -7.23 -18.15
N ALA A 47 2.02 -7.78 -17.56
CA ALA A 47 1.38 -7.24 -16.36
C ALA A 47 2.11 -7.61 -15.06
N GLU A 48 2.04 -6.73 -14.07
CA GLU A 48 2.51 -6.95 -12.70
C GLU A 48 1.40 -7.48 -11.78
N GLU A 49 1.78 -7.91 -10.58
CA GLU A 49 0.82 -8.21 -9.52
C GLU A 49 0.02 -6.95 -9.13
N PRO A 50 -1.26 -7.07 -8.74
CA PRO A 50 -2.07 -5.93 -8.36
C PRO A 50 -1.49 -5.15 -7.17
N LEU A 51 -1.54 -3.83 -7.24
CA LEU A 51 -1.31 -2.93 -6.12
C LEU A 51 -2.63 -2.33 -5.64
N ALA A 52 -2.73 -2.07 -4.34
CA ALA A 52 -3.85 -1.33 -3.77
C ALA A 52 -3.48 0.15 -3.68
N LEU A 53 -4.29 1.02 -4.26
CA LEU A 53 -4.21 2.46 -4.02
C LEU A 53 -4.90 2.74 -2.69
N VAL A 54 -4.15 3.21 -1.70
CA VAL A 54 -4.66 3.45 -0.35
C VAL A 54 -4.63 4.93 0.00
N LEU A 55 -5.70 5.37 0.67
CA LEU A 55 -5.74 6.64 1.38
C LEU A 55 -5.16 6.44 2.77
N GLN A 56 -4.31 7.37 3.17
CA GLN A 56 -3.84 7.54 4.54
C GLN A 56 -4.17 8.97 4.96
N ARG A 57 -5.06 9.13 5.93
CA ARG A 57 -5.43 10.45 6.47
C ARG A 57 -4.35 11.02 7.38
N GLU A 58 -3.63 10.12 8.01
CA GLU A 58 -2.45 10.39 8.83
C GLU A 58 -1.51 9.20 8.67
N TYR A 59 -0.20 9.46 8.76
CA TYR A 59 0.80 8.42 8.59
C TYR A 59 1.99 8.61 9.53
N ILE A 60 2.75 7.54 9.67
CA ILE A 60 4.06 7.58 10.32
C ILE A 60 5.09 7.68 9.20
N ASP A 61 5.90 8.73 9.26
CA ASP A 61 7.07 8.88 8.42
C ASP A 61 8.33 8.42 9.17
N GLU A 62 9.27 7.83 8.44
CA GLU A 62 10.55 7.35 8.97
C GLU A 62 11.70 7.96 8.15
N PRO A 63 12.00 9.27 8.34
CA PRO A 63 13.02 9.95 7.53
C PRO A 63 14.42 9.36 7.72
N GLU A 64 14.70 8.87 8.93
CA GLU A 64 15.90 8.11 9.26
C GLU A 64 15.51 6.84 10.02
N PRO A 65 16.27 5.74 9.90
CA PRO A 65 15.96 4.50 10.60
C PRO A 65 15.77 4.71 12.11
N GLY A 66 14.60 4.33 12.61
CA GLY A 66 14.20 4.46 14.01
C GLY A 66 13.67 5.83 14.42
N GLN A 67 13.68 6.84 13.54
CA GLN A 67 13.04 8.12 13.78
C GLN A 67 11.63 8.10 13.22
N PHE A 68 10.62 8.15 14.07
CA PHE A 68 9.22 8.08 13.64
C PHE A 68 8.52 9.41 13.87
N LEU A 69 7.95 9.97 12.81
CA LEU A 69 7.23 11.24 12.83
C LEU A 69 5.75 11.02 12.54
N HIS A 70 4.87 11.61 13.35
CA HIS A 70 3.44 11.65 13.05
C HIS A 70 3.17 12.76 12.04
N VAL A 71 2.76 12.39 10.83
CA VAL A 71 2.29 13.33 9.83
C VAL A 71 0.76 13.33 9.79
N ARG A 72 0.17 14.51 9.98
CA ARG A 72 -1.29 14.75 9.98
C ARG A 72 -1.72 15.41 8.67
N ASP A 73 -1.42 14.73 7.58
CA ASP A 73 -1.80 15.16 6.25
C ASP A 73 -2.24 13.94 5.42
N GLU A 74 -3.14 14.18 4.48
CA GLU A 74 -3.64 13.13 3.61
C GLU A 74 -2.60 12.78 2.56
N ARG A 75 -2.40 11.48 2.33
CA ARG A 75 -1.65 11.00 1.16
C ARG A 75 -2.32 9.80 0.53
N ILE A 76 -2.15 9.71 -0.78
CA ILE A 76 -2.54 8.55 -1.58
C ILE A 76 -1.26 7.86 -2.01
N THR A 77 -1.18 6.55 -1.81
CA THR A 77 0.01 5.75 -2.15
C THR A 77 -0.38 4.36 -2.62
N GLU A 78 0.44 3.76 -3.47
CA GLU A 78 0.26 2.38 -3.93
C GLU A 78 0.99 1.41 -3.00
N TRP A 79 0.28 0.38 -2.54
CA TRP A 79 0.78 -0.64 -1.62
C TRP A 79 0.67 -2.05 -2.22
N PRO A 80 1.66 -2.92 -1.96
CA PRO A 80 1.46 -4.35 -2.14
C PRO A 80 0.23 -4.83 -1.35
N VAL A 81 -0.63 -5.64 -1.98
CA VAL A 81 -1.92 -6.04 -1.41
C VAL A 81 -1.76 -6.81 -0.10
N GLU A 82 -0.67 -7.54 0.09
CA GLU A 82 -0.34 -8.22 1.34
C GLU A 82 -0.22 -7.27 2.53
N PHE A 83 0.08 -5.98 2.31
CA PHE A 83 0.13 -4.99 3.39
C PHE A 83 -1.26 -4.59 3.89
N LEU A 84 -2.34 -4.95 3.17
CA LEU A 84 -3.71 -4.78 3.65
C LEU A 84 -4.05 -5.77 4.78
N ALA A 85 -3.29 -6.85 4.94
CA ALA A 85 -3.41 -7.74 6.10
C ALA A 85 -2.94 -7.08 7.41
N ARG A 86 -2.17 -5.98 7.32
CA ARG A 86 -1.80 -5.17 8.49
C ARG A 86 -3.08 -4.52 9.06
N PRO A 87 -3.16 -4.30 10.38
CA PRO A 87 -4.31 -3.65 10.99
C PRO A 87 -4.65 -2.31 10.32
N ARG A 88 -5.93 -2.13 10.00
CA ARG A 88 -6.47 -0.84 9.56
C ARG A 88 -6.21 0.20 10.65
N ARG A 89 -5.88 1.43 10.26
CA ARG A 89 -5.65 2.53 11.21
C ARG A 89 -6.90 2.77 12.04
N THR A 90 -6.70 3.00 13.33
CA THR A 90 -7.68 3.58 14.25
C THR A 90 -7.10 4.85 14.85
N ASP A 91 -7.94 5.63 15.53
CA ASP A 91 -7.53 6.82 16.28
C ASP A 91 -6.46 6.53 17.34
N ARG A 92 -6.27 5.25 17.71
CA ARG A 92 -5.27 4.78 18.67
C ARG A 92 -3.96 4.33 18.03
N THR A 93 -3.93 3.97 16.74
CA THR A 93 -2.76 3.33 16.13
C THR A 93 -1.49 4.17 16.19
N ILE A 94 -1.54 5.46 15.81
CA ILE A 94 -0.36 6.34 15.86
C ILE A 94 -0.02 6.76 17.31
N PRO A 95 -0.99 7.19 18.14
CA PRO A 95 -0.70 7.53 19.53
C PRO A 95 -0.05 6.39 20.32
N ASP A 96 -0.57 5.16 20.17
CA ASP A 96 -0.01 3.99 20.88
C ASP A 96 1.39 3.63 20.37
N PHE A 97 1.65 3.81 19.07
CA PHE A 97 2.97 3.56 18.49
C PHE A 97 4.03 4.56 18.97
N LEU A 98 3.67 5.83 19.12
CA LEU A 98 4.58 6.92 19.54
C LEU A 98 4.61 7.16 21.05
N ALA A 99 3.86 6.39 21.84
CA ALA A 99 3.80 6.56 23.28
C ALA A 99 5.20 6.37 23.92
N PRO A 100 5.53 7.11 24.99
CA PRO A 100 6.82 6.95 25.70
C PRO A 100 7.05 5.54 26.26
N ASP A 101 5.96 4.85 26.59
CA ASP A 101 5.89 3.48 27.10
C ASP A 101 5.50 2.47 26.01
N ALA A 102 5.54 2.85 24.73
CA ALA A 102 5.28 1.93 23.63
C ALA A 102 6.22 0.72 23.72
N PRO A 103 5.71 -0.50 23.49
CA PRO A 103 6.50 -1.70 23.66
C PRO A 103 7.62 -1.79 22.61
N ALA A 104 8.72 -2.47 22.95
CA ALA A 104 9.88 -2.58 22.07
C ALA A 104 9.55 -3.22 20.70
N ASN A 105 8.53 -4.09 20.65
CA ASN A 105 8.02 -4.73 19.44
C ASN A 105 6.91 -3.92 18.73
N ARG A 106 6.76 -2.61 18.99
CA ARG A 106 5.72 -1.75 18.38
C ARG A 106 5.63 -1.81 16.85
N LEU A 107 6.76 -2.03 16.16
CA LEU A 107 6.77 -2.21 14.70
C LEU A 107 6.09 -3.50 14.28
N ASP A 108 6.30 -4.58 15.02
CA ASP A 108 5.70 -5.88 14.76
C ASP A 108 4.19 -5.83 15.01
N ILE A 109 3.77 -5.11 16.06
CA ILE A 109 2.37 -4.81 16.34
C ILE A 109 1.75 -4.00 15.20
N LEU A 110 2.42 -2.94 14.74
CA LEU A 110 1.96 -2.10 13.62
C LEU A 110 1.84 -2.89 12.30
N ARG A 111 2.69 -3.90 12.13
CA ARG A 111 2.69 -4.83 10.98
C ARG A 111 1.71 -5.99 11.15
N GLY A 112 1.05 -6.12 12.30
CA GLY A 112 0.10 -7.21 12.58
C GLY A 112 0.75 -8.58 12.78
N VAL A 113 2.06 -8.64 13.02
CA VAL A 113 2.80 -9.90 13.24
C VAL A 113 3.01 -10.23 14.73
N ALA A 114 2.67 -9.30 15.63
CA ALA A 114 2.67 -9.48 17.07
C ALA A 114 1.49 -8.74 17.74
N ARG A 115 1.33 -8.94 19.05
CA ARG A 115 0.39 -8.21 19.91
C ARG A 115 1.15 -7.42 20.97
#